data_AF-A0A059X423-F1
#
_entry.id   AF-A0A059X423-F1
#
_cell.length_a   1.000
_cell.length_b   1.000
_cell.length_c   1.000
_cell.angle_alpha   90.00
_cell.angle_beta   90.00
_cell.angle_gamma   90.00
#
_symmetry.space_group_name_H-M   'P 1'
#
loop_
_entity.id
_entity.type
_entity.pdbx_description
1 polymer ?
#
loop_
_entity_poly.entity_id
_entity_poly.type
_entity_poly.pdbx_seq_one_letter_code
_entity_poly.pdbx_strand_id
1 'polypeptide(L)'
;RMLAQPDHSAPGHIGCMPGVMRRILKEFATASIESGDVFITNDPWIGAGHSPDIYIASPIFYRDKLAGFACTVAHHIDIGGRVGPTDSQDVYEEGILIPPMRLYRAGERNEDLFRMIEMNVRLPHVILGDIDAQMASNRLGSERLIEFGEDYDLDGFDHIARAITSSTERAIRARIRDLPDGVWTTQQELELMDENGKKITVHLKVEIKGDSIIFDYEGTSPQVRRPINCVLNYAMSYTVLGLKMLLAPELPYNEGTQIPVTVIAPAG
;
A
#
# COMPACT_ATOMS: atom_id res chain seq x y z
N ARG A 1 -7.75 8.50 5.60
CA ARG A 1 -7.33 7.58 6.68
C ARG A 1 -7.75 6.19 6.29
N MET A 2 -6.93 5.18 6.57
CA MET A 2 -7.33 3.79 6.31
C MET A 2 -8.02 3.21 7.53
N LEU A 3 -9.26 2.72 7.35
CA LEU A 3 -10.15 2.37 8.46
C LEU A 3 -10.17 0.87 8.75
N ALA A 4 -10.27 0.06 7.70
CA ALA A 4 -10.40 -1.37 7.78
C ALA A 4 -9.74 -2.03 6.57
N GLN A 5 -9.40 -3.30 6.73
CA GLN A 5 -8.87 -4.19 5.72
C GLN A 5 -9.44 -5.59 5.97
N PRO A 6 -9.43 -6.48 4.96
CA PRO A 6 -9.77 -7.89 5.18
C PRO A 6 -8.77 -8.55 6.14
N ASP A 7 -9.25 -9.53 6.91
CA ASP A 7 -8.43 -10.32 7.85
C ASP A 7 -7.36 -11.18 7.15
N HIS A 8 -7.56 -11.42 5.85
CA HIS A 8 -6.62 -12.10 4.98
C HIS A 8 -6.13 -11.14 3.88
N SER A 9 -4.85 -10.79 3.93
CA SER A 9 -4.20 -9.96 2.91
C SER A 9 -2.71 -10.30 2.82
N ALA A 10 -2.10 -10.05 1.67
CA ALA A 10 -0.66 -10.22 1.52
C ALA A 10 0.07 -9.13 2.32
N PRO A 11 1.08 -9.49 3.14
CA PRO A 11 1.85 -8.58 3.99
C PRO A 11 2.22 -7.22 3.39
N GLY A 12 2.68 -7.22 2.14
CA GLY A 12 3.15 -6.02 1.44
C GLY A 12 2.06 -5.00 1.13
N HIS A 13 0.82 -5.46 0.89
CA HIS A 13 -0.32 -4.60 0.53
C HIS A 13 -0.87 -3.82 1.71
N ILE A 14 -0.70 -4.38 2.90
CA ILE A 14 -1.32 -3.93 4.13
C ILE A 14 -0.85 -2.51 4.51
N GLY A 15 0.43 -2.18 4.33
CA GLY A 15 0.97 -0.87 4.71
C GLY A 15 1.12 0.14 3.56
N CYS A 16 1.09 -0.29 2.29
CA CYS A 16 1.37 0.60 1.15
C CYS A 16 0.15 1.43 0.73
N MET A 17 -1.07 0.91 0.88
CA MET A 17 -2.30 1.55 0.40
C MET A 17 -2.50 3.01 0.90
N PRO A 18 -2.24 3.37 2.17
CA PRO A 18 -2.30 4.77 2.61
C PRO A 18 -1.33 5.69 1.86
N GLY A 19 -0.12 5.21 1.53
CA GLY A 19 0.86 5.94 0.74
C GLY A 19 0.36 6.21 -0.69
N VAL A 20 -0.17 5.18 -1.34
CA VAL A 20 -0.75 5.26 -2.68
C VAL A 20 -1.92 6.25 -2.70
N MET A 21 -2.86 6.15 -1.76
CA MET A 21 -4.00 7.07 -1.68
C MET A 21 -3.58 8.51 -1.42
N ARG A 22 -2.56 8.76 -0.58
CA ARG A 22 -2.02 10.11 -0.40
C ARG A 22 -1.46 10.67 -1.70
N ARG A 23 -0.81 9.85 -2.54
CA ARG A 23 -0.32 10.29 -3.84
C ARG A 23 -1.46 10.56 -4.82
N ILE A 24 -2.46 9.68 -4.91
CA ILE A 24 -3.65 9.88 -5.75
C ILE A 24 -4.34 11.20 -5.39
N LEU A 25 -4.57 11.45 -4.10
CA LEU A 25 -5.24 12.68 -3.64
C LEU A 25 -4.39 13.95 -3.77
N LYS A 26 -3.07 13.82 -3.90
CA LYS A 26 -2.18 14.94 -4.23
C LYS A 26 -2.25 15.29 -5.72
N GLU A 27 -2.40 14.29 -6.58
CA GLU A 27 -2.52 14.45 -8.02
C GLU A 27 -3.92 14.94 -8.43
N PHE A 28 -4.95 14.36 -7.81
CA PHE A 28 -6.36 14.66 -8.08
C PHE A 28 -6.98 15.30 -6.85
N ALA A 29 -7.15 16.63 -6.90
CA ALA A 29 -7.80 17.37 -5.82
C ALA A 29 -9.20 16.81 -5.57
N THR A 30 -9.57 16.63 -4.30
CA THR A 30 -10.88 16.05 -3.90
C THR A 30 -12.07 16.77 -4.49
N ALA A 31 -11.97 18.09 -4.70
CA ALA A 31 -13.02 18.90 -5.34
C ALA A 31 -13.27 18.56 -6.83
N SER A 32 -12.34 17.83 -7.47
CA SER A 32 -12.44 17.39 -8.86
C SER A 32 -12.86 15.93 -9.01
N ILE A 33 -13.11 15.24 -7.88
CA ILE A 33 -13.47 13.82 -7.85
C ILE A 33 -15.00 13.71 -7.90
N GLU A 34 -15.49 12.88 -8.81
CA GLU A 34 -16.91 12.70 -9.06
C GLU A 34 -17.34 11.25 -8.85
N SER A 35 -18.64 11.03 -8.64
CA SER A 35 -19.19 9.68 -8.57
C SER A 35 -18.96 8.96 -9.91
N GLY A 36 -18.50 7.71 -9.85
CA GLY A 36 -18.13 6.93 -11.04
C GLY A 36 -16.69 7.14 -11.52
N ASP A 37 -15.91 8.02 -10.90
CA ASP A 37 -14.45 8.02 -11.09
C ASP A 37 -13.85 6.69 -10.60
N VAL A 38 -12.81 6.22 -11.27
CA VAL A 38 -11.97 5.10 -10.79
C VAL A 38 -10.52 5.45 -11.06
N PHE A 39 -9.67 5.32 -10.05
CA PHE A 39 -8.24 5.60 -10.13
C PHE A 39 -7.45 4.31 -10.20
N ILE A 40 -6.34 4.32 -10.95
CA ILE A 40 -5.42 3.19 -11.12
C ILE A 40 -3.96 3.65 -11.00
N THR A 41 -3.11 2.80 -10.46
CA THR A 41 -1.65 2.91 -10.55
C THR A 41 -0.96 1.59 -10.20
N ASN A 42 0.24 1.37 -10.70
CA ASN A 42 1.17 0.35 -10.19
C ASN A 42 2.58 0.95 -9.98
N ASP A 43 2.66 2.27 -9.78
CA ASP A 43 3.91 2.99 -9.56
C ASP A 43 4.65 2.39 -8.36
N PRO A 44 5.83 1.75 -8.57
CA PRO A 44 6.50 1.00 -7.53
C PRO A 44 7.07 1.91 -6.44
N TRP A 45 7.36 3.18 -6.74
CA TRP A 45 7.93 4.12 -5.76
C TRP A 45 6.92 4.59 -4.72
N ILE A 46 5.62 4.54 -5.03
CA ILE A 46 4.55 4.86 -4.07
C ILE A 46 3.83 3.62 -3.55
N GLY A 47 3.82 2.52 -4.31
CA GLY A 47 3.18 1.26 -3.98
C GLY A 47 4.10 0.29 -3.25
N ALA A 48 4.06 -0.97 -3.69
CA ALA A 48 4.72 -2.12 -3.05
C ALA A 48 6.10 -2.44 -3.64
N GLY A 49 6.76 -1.47 -4.29
CA GLY A 49 8.12 -1.64 -4.80
C GLY A 49 8.27 -2.50 -6.06
N HIS A 50 7.18 -3.02 -6.63
CA HIS A 50 7.19 -3.77 -7.90
C HIS A 50 5.94 -3.47 -8.75
N SER A 51 6.08 -3.60 -10.06
CA SER A 51 5.04 -3.28 -11.06
C SER A 51 3.84 -4.25 -11.13
N PRO A 52 3.92 -5.55 -10.75
CA PRO A 52 2.76 -6.43 -10.87
C PRO A 52 1.58 -6.07 -9.97
N ASP A 53 1.80 -5.32 -8.89
CA ASP A 53 0.73 -4.95 -7.97
C ASP A 53 -0.02 -3.70 -8.48
N ILE A 54 -1.23 -3.91 -9.00
CA ILE A 54 -2.08 -2.81 -9.49
C ILE A 54 -3.05 -2.40 -8.38
N TYR A 55 -3.03 -1.10 -8.06
CA TYR A 55 -3.90 -0.44 -7.10
C TYR A 55 -5.09 0.18 -7.83
N ILE A 56 -6.30 -0.09 -7.35
CA ILE A 56 -7.53 0.53 -7.85
C ILE A 56 -8.26 1.19 -6.68
N ALA A 57 -8.63 2.46 -6.85
CA ALA A 57 -9.40 3.22 -5.86
C ALA A 57 -10.67 3.80 -6.47
N SER A 58 -11.79 3.58 -5.80
CA SER A 58 -13.11 4.07 -6.21
C SER A 58 -13.66 4.99 -5.09
N PRO A 59 -14.03 6.24 -5.40
CA PRO A 59 -14.62 7.14 -4.42
C PRO A 59 -16.01 6.64 -4.01
N ILE A 60 -16.30 6.75 -2.72
CA ILE A 60 -17.60 6.42 -2.14
C ILE A 60 -18.32 7.72 -1.85
N PHE A 61 -19.52 7.88 -2.40
CA PHE A 61 -20.39 9.01 -2.10
C PHE A 61 -21.53 8.57 -1.20
N TYR A 62 -21.79 9.35 -0.14
CA TYR A 62 -22.88 9.14 0.79
C TYR A 62 -23.57 10.48 1.05
N ARG A 63 -24.89 10.56 0.83
CA ARG A 63 -25.67 11.81 0.92
C ARG A 63 -25.01 12.96 0.12
N ASP A 64 -24.65 12.68 -1.14
CA ASP A 64 -24.00 13.60 -2.09
C ASP A 64 -22.64 14.18 -1.65
N LYS A 65 -21.99 13.54 -0.68
CA LYS A 65 -20.66 13.93 -0.18
C LYS A 65 -19.68 12.79 -0.35
N LEU A 66 -18.42 13.12 -0.66
CA LEU A 66 -17.33 12.15 -0.67
C LEU A 66 -17.12 11.63 0.76
N ALA A 67 -17.47 10.37 0.98
CA ALA A 67 -17.40 9.69 2.27
C ALA A 67 -16.04 9.00 2.50
N GLY A 68 -15.38 8.60 1.41
CA GLY A 68 -14.12 7.86 1.46
C GLY A 68 -13.81 7.19 0.14
N PHE A 69 -12.99 6.13 0.20
CA PHE A 69 -12.61 5.33 -0.97
C PHE A 69 -12.67 3.85 -0.60
N ALA A 70 -13.19 3.04 -1.51
CA ALA A 70 -12.94 1.61 -1.53
C ALA A 70 -11.68 1.37 -2.38
N CYS A 71 -10.73 0.61 -1.85
CA CYS A 71 -9.47 0.38 -2.52
C CYS A 71 -9.13 -1.11 -2.55
N THR A 72 -8.57 -1.56 -3.66
CA THR A 72 -8.04 -2.90 -3.84
C THR A 72 -6.64 -2.81 -4.40
N VAL A 73 -5.84 -3.82 -4.07
CA VAL A 73 -4.59 -4.11 -4.75
C VAL A 73 -4.58 -5.61 -5.02
N ALA A 74 -4.16 -5.98 -6.21
CA ALA A 74 -4.02 -7.37 -6.61
C ALA A 74 -2.70 -7.53 -7.34
N HIS A 75 -2.12 -8.72 -7.21
CA HIS A 75 -0.94 -9.11 -7.97
C HIS A 75 -1.39 -9.63 -9.34
N HIS A 76 -0.92 -8.97 -10.40
CA HIS A 76 -1.22 -9.34 -11.78
C HIS A 76 -0.13 -10.26 -12.30
N ILE A 77 -0.51 -11.42 -12.85
CA ILE A 77 0.45 -12.45 -13.28
C ILE A 77 1.34 -12.00 -14.45
N ASP A 78 0.94 -10.95 -15.16
CA ASP A 78 1.65 -10.45 -16.32
C ASP A 78 1.47 -8.94 -16.45
N ILE A 79 2.59 -8.23 -16.43
CA ILE A 79 2.66 -6.78 -16.58
C ILE A 79 3.56 -6.40 -17.76
N GLY A 80 3.83 -7.35 -18.67
CA GLY A 80 4.80 -7.18 -19.73
C GLY A 80 6.23 -7.41 -19.24
N GLY A 81 7.15 -6.57 -19.70
CA GLY A 81 8.55 -6.63 -19.26
C GLY A 81 9.28 -7.88 -19.72
N ARG A 82 10.39 -8.21 -19.04
CA ARG A 82 11.25 -9.34 -19.36
C ARG A 82 10.64 -10.67 -18.88
N VAL A 83 10.74 -11.73 -19.69
CA VAL A 83 10.22 -13.08 -19.34
C VAL A 83 10.99 -13.72 -18.18
N GLY A 84 12.27 -13.39 -18.00
CA GLY A 84 13.05 -13.72 -16.80
C GLY A 84 13.14 -12.50 -15.88
N PRO A 85 12.07 -12.18 -15.11
CA PRO A 85 12.00 -10.95 -14.32
C PRO A 85 13.05 -10.91 -13.21
N THR A 86 13.59 -12.05 -12.79
CA THR A 86 14.68 -12.14 -11.81
C THR A 86 16.03 -11.63 -12.31
N ASP A 87 16.16 -11.46 -13.63
CA ASP A 87 17.37 -10.93 -14.26
C ASP A 87 17.25 -9.44 -14.59
N SER A 88 16.11 -8.80 -14.27
CA SER A 88 15.88 -7.39 -14.57
C SER A 88 16.89 -6.52 -13.84
N GLN A 89 17.53 -5.59 -14.55
CA GLN A 89 18.53 -4.69 -13.98
C GLN A 89 17.99 -3.31 -13.62
N ASP A 90 16.88 -2.93 -14.26
CA ASP A 90 16.16 -1.71 -13.97
C ASP A 90 14.65 -1.92 -14.15
N VAL A 91 13.90 -0.95 -13.65
CA VAL A 91 12.43 -0.97 -13.62
C VAL A 91 11.79 -0.97 -15.02
N TYR A 92 12.49 -0.52 -16.05
CA TYR A 92 11.95 -0.52 -17.42
C TYR A 92 11.93 -1.93 -18.02
N GLU A 93 12.75 -2.84 -17.48
CA GLU A 93 12.70 -4.26 -17.79
C GLU A 93 11.58 -4.99 -17.04
N GLU A 94 10.95 -4.35 -16.05
CA GLU A 94 9.90 -4.94 -15.20
C GLU A 94 8.47 -4.71 -15.71
N GLY A 95 8.30 -4.10 -16.88
CA GLY A 95 7.02 -4.00 -17.57
C GLY A 95 6.34 -2.63 -17.50
N ILE A 96 5.03 -2.59 -17.75
CA ILE A 96 4.29 -1.33 -17.86
C ILE A 96 4.21 -0.64 -16.48
N LEU A 97 4.52 0.65 -16.47
CA LEU A 97 4.35 1.53 -15.32
C LEU A 97 3.22 2.51 -15.59
N ILE A 98 2.19 2.42 -14.76
CA ILE A 98 0.97 3.21 -14.77
C ILE A 98 1.08 4.22 -13.62
N PRO A 99 1.37 5.50 -13.90
CA PRO A 99 1.32 6.53 -12.87
C PRO A 99 -0.12 6.68 -12.36
N PRO A 100 -0.36 7.43 -11.26
CA PRO A 100 -1.72 7.76 -10.84
C PRO A 100 -2.55 8.34 -11.98
N MET A 101 -3.57 7.60 -12.43
CA MET A 101 -4.42 7.96 -13.55
C MET A 101 -5.89 7.67 -13.24
N ARG A 102 -6.79 8.33 -13.97
CA ARG A 102 -8.21 7.94 -14.01
C ARG A 102 -8.41 6.82 -15.03
N LEU A 103 -8.81 5.66 -14.54
CA LEU A 103 -9.28 4.52 -15.34
C LEU A 103 -10.70 4.75 -15.85
N TYR A 104 -11.54 5.36 -15.01
CA TYR A 104 -12.86 5.88 -15.37
C TYR A 104 -12.99 7.32 -14.92
N ARG A 105 -13.71 8.12 -15.70
CA ARG A 105 -14.08 9.50 -15.34
C ARG A 105 -15.60 9.61 -15.35
N ALA A 106 -16.20 9.84 -14.19
CA ALA A 106 -17.66 9.92 -14.03
C ALA A 106 -18.44 8.78 -14.73
N GLY A 107 -17.91 7.54 -14.65
CA GLY A 107 -18.51 6.36 -15.29
C GLY A 107 -18.10 6.13 -16.75
N GLU A 108 -17.38 7.05 -17.38
CA GLU A 108 -16.84 6.88 -18.74
C GLU A 108 -15.47 6.19 -18.71
N ARG A 109 -15.34 5.08 -19.45
CA ARG A 109 -14.11 4.28 -19.55
C ARG A 109 -13.01 5.04 -20.30
N ASN A 110 -11.79 5.04 -19.77
CA ASN A 110 -10.62 5.58 -20.47
C ASN A 110 -10.08 4.58 -21.50
N GLU A 111 -10.67 4.55 -22.69
CA GLU A 111 -10.32 3.60 -23.77
C GLU A 111 -8.85 3.66 -24.20
N ASP A 112 -8.19 4.81 -24.06
CA ASP A 112 -6.78 4.94 -24.43
C ASP A 112 -5.87 4.24 -23.41
N LEU A 113 -6.19 4.35 -22.11
CA LEU A 113 -5.44 3.66 -21.06
C LEU A 113 -5.63 2.14 -21.14
N PHE A 114 -6.86 1.69 -21.38
CA PHE A 114 -7.12 0.26 -21.58
C PHE A 114 -6.36 -0.30 -22.79
N ARG A 115 -6.38 0.39 -23.93
CA ARG A 115 -5.58 0.00 -25.12
C ARG A 115 -4.09 -0.04 -24.82
N MET A 116 -3.57 0.90 -24.03
CA MET A 116 -2.16 0.89 -23.61
C MET A 116 -1.83 -0.31 -22.72
N ILE A 117 -2.68 -0.65 -21.76
CA ILE A 117 -2.47 -1.83 -20.90
C ILE A 117 -2.50 -3.10 -21.74
N GLU A 118 -3.53 -3.28 -22.56
CA GLU A 118 -3.71 -4.47 -23.43
C GLU A 118 -2.50 -4.72 -24.33
N MET A 119 -1.94 -3.67 -24.92
CA MET A 119 -0.81 -3.78 -25.85
C MET A 119 0.51 -4.16 -25.16
N ASN A 120 0.64 -3.90 -23.86
CA ASN A 120 1.89 -4.10 -23.11
C ASN A 120 1.91 -5.39 -22.29
N VAL A 121 0.85 -6.18 -22.31
CA VAL A 121 0.75 -7.46 -21.61
C VAL A 121 0.55 -8.62 -22.59
N ARG A 122 1.01 -9.81 -22.22
CA ARG A 122 0.87 -11.08 -22.93
C ARG A 122 -0.50 -11.72 -22.72
N LEU A 123 -1.13 -11.50 -21.57
CA LEU A 123 -2.40 -12.11 -21.17
C LEU A 123 -3.50 -11.05 -20.96
N PRO A 124 -3.84 -10.22 -21.97
CA PRO A 124 -4.74 -9.07 -21.79
C PRO A 124 -6.10 -9.47 -21.20
N HIS A 125 -6.69 -10.57 -21.66
CA HIS A 125 -7.98 -11.06 -21.13
C HIS A 125 -7.94 -11.40 -19.63
N VAL A 126 -6.80 -11.84 -19.09
CA VAL A 126 -6.63 -12.11 -17.66
C VAL A 126 -6.49 -10.79 -16.91
N ILE A 127 -5.59 -9.91 -17.37
CA ILE A 127 -5.29 -8.63 -16.71
C ILE A 127 -6.53 -7.72 -16.65
N LEU A 128 -7.29 -7.64 -17.75
CA LEU A 128 -8.54 -6.89 -17.75
C LEU A 128 -9.61 -7.51 -16.86
N GLY A 129 -9.68 -8.85 -16.82
CA GLY A 129 -10.59 -9.56 -15.92
C GLY A 129 -10.26 -9.31 -14.44
N ASP A 130 -8.98 -9.26 -14.09
CA ASP A 130 -8.52 -8.92 -12.73
C ASP A 130 -8.83 -7.46 -12.37
N ILE A 131 -8.65 -6.52 -13.31
CA ILE A 131 -9.06 -5.11 -13.14
C ILE A 131 -10.58 -5.02 -12.90
N ASP A 132 -11.39 -5.72 -13.68
CA ASP A 132 -12.84 -5.76 -13.52
C ASP A 132 -13.24 -6.36 -12.15
N ALA A 133 -12.55 -7.42 -11.71
CA ALA A 133 -12.77 -8.05 -10.41
C ALA A 133 -12.42 -7.09 -9.25
N GLN A 134 -11.31 -6.37 -9.35
CA GLN A 134 -10.91 -5.33 -8.40
C GLN A 134 -11.97 -4.21 -8.30
N MET A 135 -12.47 -3.73 -9.45
CA MET A 135 -13.54 -2.74 -9.48
C MET A 135 -14.86 -3.26 -8.89
N ALA A 136 -15.23 -4.51 -9.18
CA ALA A 136 -16.42 -5.14 -8.61
C ALA A 136 -16.32 -5.28 -7.08
N SER A 137 -15.14 -5.64 -6.57
CA SER A 137 -14.86 -5.69 -5.13
C SER A 137 -14.99 -4.30 -4.48
N ASN A 138 -14.41 -3.26 -5.10
CA ASN A 138 -14.55 -1.89 -4.63
C ASN A 138 -16.03 -1.44 -4.61
N ARG A 139 -16.80 -1.77 -5.65
CA ARG A 139 -18.23 -1.45 -5.72
C ARG A 139 -18.99 -2.10 -4.57
N LEU A 140 -18.80 -3.40 -4.33
CA LEU A 140 -19.43 -4.10 -3.21
C LEU A 140 -19.06 -3.49 -1.86
N GLY A 141 -17.78 -3.18 -1.64
CA GLY A 141 -17.33 -2.50 -0.42
C GLY A 141 -17.98 -1.12 -0.23
N SER A 142 -18.19 -0.39 -1.33
CA SER A 142 -18.87 0.91 -1.32
C SER A 142 -20.35 0.76 -0.95
N GLU A 143 -21.06 -0.19 -1.57
CA GLU A 143 -22.46 -0.49 -1.28
C GLU A 143 -22.66 -0.87 0.19
N ARG A 144 -21.82 -1.76 0.74
CA ARG A 144 -21.90 -2.16 2.16
C ARG A 144 -21.64 -1.02 3.14
N LEU A 145 -20.72 -0.11 2.81
CA LEU A 145 -20.47 1.06 3.65
C LEU A 145 -21.66 2.03 3.63
N ILE A 146 -22.30 2.20 2.47
CA ILE A 146 -23.49 3.04 2.31
C ILE A 146 -24.67 2.42 3.10
N GLU A 147 -24.95 1.13 2.92
CA GLU A 147 -25.97 0.39 3.67
C GLU A 147 -25.76 0.54 5.19
N PHE A 148 -24.52 0.38 5.66
CA PHE A 148 -24.17 0.60 7.07
C PHE A 148 -24.44 2.05 7.51
N GLY A 149 -24.18 3.04 6.66
CA GLY A 149 -24.53 4.43 6.94
C GLY A 149 -26.04 4.65 7.07
N GLU A 150 -26.84 4.00 6.23
CA GLU A 150 -28.31 4.09 6.23
C GLU A 150 -28.93 3.38 7.44
N ASP A 151 -28.51 2.15 7.73
CA ASP A 151 -29.04 1.33 8.83
C ASP A 151 -28.91 2.01 10.21
N TYR A 152 -27.86 2.82 10.39
CA TYR A 152 -27.57 3.53 11.63
C TYR A 152 -27.83 5.04 11.55
N ASP A 153 -28.46 5.52 10.47
CA ASP A 153 -28.78 6.93 10.21
C ASP A 153 -27.59 7.89 10.49
N LEU A 154 -26.43 7.53 9.94
CA LEU A 154 -25.21 8.31 10.12
C LEU A 154 -25.26 9.59 9.26
N ASP A 155 -24.76 10.70 9.80
CA ASP A 155 -24.51 11.92 8.99
C ASP A 155 -23.24 11.80 8.14
N GLY A 156 -22.38 10.83 8.47
CA GLY A 156 -21.10 10.55 7.81
C GLY A 156 -20.21 9.68 8.69
N PHE A 157 -19.06 9.28 8.14
CA PHE A 157 -18.22 8.25 8.75
C PHE A 157 -17.06 8.78 9.59
N ASP A 158 -16.81 10.09 9.59
CA ASP A 158 -15.64 10.72 10.24
C ASP A 158 -15.53 10.40 11.74
N HIS A 159 -16.66 10.38 12.45
CA HIS A 159 -16.68 10.09 13.89
C HIS A 159 -16.28 8.64 14.17
N ILE A 160 -16.88 7.69 13.44
CA ILE A 160 -16.57 6.26 13.57
C ILE A 160 -15.15 5.98 13.13
N ALA A 161 -14.71 6.57 12.01
CA ALA A 161 -13.35 6.50 11.52
C ALA A 161 -12.33 6.90 12.60
N ARG A 162 -12.54 8.06 13.25
CA ARG A 162 -11.70 8.51 14.37
C ARG A 162 -11.75 7.55 15.55
N ALA A 163 -12.93 7.08 15.94
CA ALA A 163 -13.10 6.17 17.06
C ALA A 163 -12.31 4.86 16.85
N ILE A 164 -12.42 4.27 15.65
CA ILE A 164 -11.69 3.05 15.26
C ILE A 164 -10.18 3.30 15.29
N THR A 165 -9.69 4.31 14.58
CA THR A 165 -8.24 4.57 14.49
C THR A 165 -7.63 4.91 15.85
N SER A 166 -8.32 5.73 16.66
CA SER A 166 -7.83 6.10 18.00
C SER A 166 -7.88 4.93 18.98
N SER A 167 -8.84 4.01 18.83
CA SER A 167 -8.88 2.79 19.64
C SER A 167 -7.68 1.89 19.35
N THR A 168 -7.40 1.65 18.07
CA THR A 168 -6.24 0.87 17.64
C THR A 168 -4.93 1.52 18.06
N GLU A 169 -4.80 2.84 17.89
CA GLU A 169 -3.61 3.59 18.34
C GLU A 169 -3.37 3.42 19.84
N ARG A 170 -4.39 3.65 20.68
CA ARG A 170 -4.25 3.49 22.14
C ARG A 170 -3.83 2.08 22.52
N ALA A 171 -4.39 1.07 21.85
CA ALA A 171 -4.09 -0.32 22.12
C ALA A 171 -2.64 -0.68 21.75
N ILE A 172 -2.15 -0.29 20.57
CA ILE A 172 -0.76 -0.58 20.18
C ILE A 172 0.23 0.20 21.06
N ARG A 173 -0.04 1.47 21.40
CA ARG A 173 0.78 2.27 22.32
C ARG A 173 0.89 1.62 23.70
N ALA A 174 -0.20 1.00 24.19
CA ALA A 174 -0.16 0.25 25.44
C ALA A 174 0.81 -0.93 25.38
N ARG A 175 0.81 -1.69 24.28
CA ARG A 175 1.76 -2.79 24.07
C ARG A 175 3.21 -2.32 23.95
N ILE A 176 3.43 -1.17 23.32
CA ILE A 176 4.77 -0.59 23.21
C ILE A 176 5.32 -0.21 24.59
N ARG A 177 4.49 0.34 25.49
CA ARG A 177 4.91 0.68 26.87
C ARG A 177 5.36 -0.50 27.71
N ASP A 178 4.93 -1.71 27.36
CA ASP A 178 5.35 -2.93 28.06
C ASP A 178 6.75 -3.39 27.63
N LEU A 179 7.30 -2.82 26.56
CA LEU A 179 8.66 -3.07 26.11
C LEU A 179 9.65 -2.24 26.94
N PRO A 180 10.88 -2.74 27.17
CA PRO A 180 11.93 -1.92 27.78
C PRO A 180 12.24 -0.75 26.84
N ASP A 181 12.49 0.44 27.40
CA ASP A 181 13.08 1.56 26.66
C ASP A 181 14.55 1.30 26.34
N GLY A 182 15.05 1.79 25.21
CA GLY A 182 16.43 1.56 24.79
C GLY A 182 16.65 1.59 23.29
N VAL A 183 17.85 1.14 22.90
CA VAL A 183 18.30 1.02 21.52
C VAL A 183 18.82 -0.39 21.29
N TRP A 184 18.30 -1.07 20.27
CA TRP A 184 18.74 -2.39 19.83
C TRP A 184 19.20 -2.31 18.39
N THR A 185 20.20 -3.11 18.03
CA THR A 185 20.70 -3.20 16.66
C THR A 185 20.77 -4.65 16.22
N THR A 186 20.49 -4.88 14.95
CA THR A 186 20.70 -6.16 14.29
C THR A 186 21.10 -5.93 12.84
N GLN A 187 21.77 -6.92 12.25
CA GLN A 187 22.09 -6.92 10.84
C GLN A 187 22.00 -8.34 10.29
N GLN A 188 21.59 -8.46 9.03
CA GLN A 188 21.51 -9.72 8.32
C GLN A 188 22.19 -9.58 6.96
N GLU A 189 23.17 -10.45 6.70
CA GLU A 189 23.71 -10.62 5.35
C GLU A 189 22.78 -11.53 4.55
N LEU A 190 22.50 -11.14 3.30
CA LEU A 190 21.78 -11.95 2.33
C LEU A 190 22.77 -12.86 1.58
N GLU A 191 22.27 -13.98 1.04
CA GLU A 191 23.04 -14.87 0.16
C GLU A 191 23.23 -14.31 -1.26
N LEU A 192 22.99 -13.01 -1.43
CA LEU A 192 23.11 -12.28 -2.69
C LEU A 192 24.27 -11.28 -2.59
N MET A 193 24.94 -11.08 -3.72
CA MET A 193 26.02 -10.12 -3.86
C MET A 193 25.60 -8.95 -4.76
N ASP A 194 26.24 -7.81 -4.55
CA ASP A 194 26.22 -6.67 -5.45
C ASP A 194 27.09 -6.92 -6.71
N GLU A 195 27.15 -5.94 -7.60
CA GLU A 195 27.93 -6.01 -8.84
C GLU A 195 29.45 -6.14 -8.62
N ASN A 196 29.95 -5.85 -7.42
CA ASN A 196 31.36 -5.93 -7.04
C ASN A 196 31.67 -7.24 -6.26
N GLY A 197 30.71 -8.14 -6.11
CA GLY A 197 30.86 -9.38 -5.36
C GLY A 197 30.82 -9.21 -3.83
N LYS A 198 30.37 -8.05 -3.33
CA LYS A 198 30.17 -7.81 -1.90
C LYS A 198 28.77 -8.28 -1.49
N LYS A 199 28.67 -8.92 -0.33
CA LYS A 199 27.38 -9.32 0.23
C LYS A 199 26.48 -8.13 0.53
N ILE A 200 25.19 -8.30 0.28
CA ILE A 200 24.16 -7.32 0.61
C ILE A 200 23.80 -7.50 2.09
N THR A 201 23.77 -6.40 2.84
CA THR A 201 23.43 -6.39 4.28
C THR A 201 22.20 -5.54 4.52
N VAL A 202 21.24 -6.05 5.29
CA VAL A 202 20.14 -5.26 5.86
C VAL A 202 20.48 -4.98 7.31
N HIS A 203 20.59 -3.70 7.67
CA HIS A 203 20.81 -3.24 9.04
C HIS A 203 19.52 -2.67 9.59
N LEU A 204 19.28 -2.89 10.89
CA LEU A 204 18.14 -2.31 11.59
C LEU A 204 18.55 -1.89 12.99
N LYS A 205 18.40 -0.60 13.28
CA LYS A 205 18.41 -0.03 14.62
C LYS A 205 16.97 0.22 15.04
N VAL A 206 16.60 -0.26 16.22
CA VAL A 206 15.28 -0.04 16.83
C VAL A 206 15.48 0.82 18.08
N GLU A 207 14.83 1.97 18.14
CA GLU A 207 14.78 2.82 19.34
C GLU A 207 13.36 2.80 19.90
N ILE A 208 13.22 2.41 21.16
CA ILE A 208 11.95 2.39 21.88
C ILE A 208 12.02 3.43 22.99
N LYS A 209 11.03 4.31 23.03
CA LYS A 209 10.92 5.36 24.04
C LYS A 209 9.47 5.59 24.43
N GLY A 210 9.12 5.20 25.64
CA GLY A 210 7.78 5.31 26.18
C GLY A 210 6.78 4.47 25.39
N ASP A 211 6.00 5.11 24.51
CA ASP A 211 4.95 4.46 23.73
C ASP A 211 5.13 4.57 22.21
N SER A 212 6.35 4.90 21.77
CA SER A 212 6.71 5.11 20.37
C SER A 212 7.98 4.33 20.00
N ILE A 213 8.08 3.91 18.74
CA ILE A 213 9.21 3.14 18.22
C ILE A 213 9.73 3.76 16.92
N ILE A 214 11.05 3.87 16.80
CA ILE A 214 11.74 4.25 15.56
C ILE A 214 12.50 3.04 15.04
N PHE A 215 12.25 2.67 13.80
CA PHE A 215 13.01 1.70 13.02
C PHE A 215 13.87 2.45 12.01
N ASP A 216 15.18 2.31 12.15
CA ASP A 216 16.17 3.00 11.34
C ASP A 216 17.04 2.00 10.59
N TYR A 217 16.91 2.03 9.26
CA TYR A 217 17.62 1.16 8.33
C TYR A 217 18.97 1.75 7.86
N GLU A 218 19.45 2.86 8.44
CA GLU A 218 20.80 3.38 8.20
C GLU A 218 21.85 2.28 8.42
N GLY A 219 22.80 2.16 7.48
CA GLY A 219 23.78 1.07 7.44
C GLY A 219 23.40 -0.12 6.55
N THR A 220 22.16 -0.16 6.03
CA THR A 220 21.76 -1.09 4.96
C THR A 220 22.56 -0.80 3.68
N SER A 221 22.91 -1.86 2.94
CA SER A 221 23.60 -1.76 1.66
C SER A 221 22.84 -0.87 0.67
N PRO A 222 23.53 -0.10 -0.21
CA PRO A 222 22.89 0.67 -1.27
C PRO A 222 22.10 -0.20 -2.24
N GLN A 223 21.24 0.45 -3.04
CA GLN A 223 20.53 -0.17 -4.15
C GLN A 223 21.50 -0.87 -5.11
N VAL A 224 21.08 -2.02 -5.63
CA VAL A 224 21.86 -2.84 -6.57
C VAL A 224 21.15 -2.95 -7.91
N ARG A 225 21.90 -3.29 -8.97
CA ARG A 225 21.33 -3.50 -10.32
C ARG A 225 20.67 -4.88 -10.48
N ARG A 226 19.69 -5.17 -9.61
CA ARG A 226 18.95 -6.43 -9.54
C ARG A 226 17.52 -6.14 -9.05
N PRO A 227 16.53 -7.01 -9.33
CA PRO A 227 15.12 -6.76 -9.01
C PRO A 227 14.81 -7.21 -7.58
N ILE A 228 15.59 -6.72 -6.63
CA ILE A 228 15.50 -7.05 -5.19
C ILE A 228 15.51 -5.80 -4.30
N ASN A 229 15.48 -4.62 -4.91
CA ASN A 229 15.47 -3.35 -4.20
C ASN A 229 14.11 -3.14 -3.53
N CYS A 230 14.10 -2.43 -2.40
CA CYS A 230 12.91 -2.23 -1.58
C CYS A 230 12.66 -0.73 -1.36
N VAL A 231 11.48 -0.25 -1.73
CA VAL A 231 11.07 1.14 -1.48
C VAL A 231 10.66 1.33 -0.03
N LEU A 232 10.77 2.55 0.49
CA LEU A 232 10.50 2.86 1.90
C LEU A 232 9.07 2.48 2.34
N ASN A 233 8.06 2.65 1.48
CA ASN A 233 6.68 2.27 1.80
C ASN A 233 6.53 0.76 2.01
N TYR A 234 7.29 -0.04 1.24
CA TYR A 234 7.29 -1.49 1.35
C TYR A 234 8.06 -1.93 2.60
N ALA A 235 9.21 -1.33 2.88
CA ALA A 235 9.95 -1.53 4.13
C ALA A 235 9.05 -1.24 5.34
N MET A 236 8.41 -0.07 5.38
CA MET A 236 7.45 0.33 6.43
C MET A 236 6.35 -0.72 6.61
N SER A 237 5.78 -1.24 5.51
CA SER A 237 4.70 -2.22 5.56
C SER A 237 5.12 -3.50 6.28
N TYR A 238 6.28 -4.07 5.94
CA TYR A 238 6.80 -5.28 6.59
C TYR A 238 7.26 -5.02 8.03
N THR A 239 7.86 -3.86 8.31
CA THR A 239 8.25 -3.48 9.67
C THR A 239 7.03 -3.40 10.59
N VAL A 240 6.00 -2.64 10.18
CA VAL A 240 4.77 -2.46 10.98
C VAL A 240 4.02 -3.78 11.12
N LEU A 241 3.97 -4.59 10.06
CA LEU A 241 3.33 -5.90 10.15
C LEU A 241 4.05 -6.80 11.16
N GLY A 242 5.37 -6.90 11.10
CA GLY A 242 6.15 -7.69 12.06
C GLY A 242 5.92 -7.23 13.49
N LEU A 243 5.91 -5.92 13.73
CA LEU A 243 5.58 -5.34 15.04
C LEU A 243 4.17 -5.71 15.49
N LYS A 244 3.17 -5.58 14.61
CA LYS A 244 1.77 -5.93 14.92
C LYS A 244 1.64 -7.41 15.25
N MET A 245 2.26 -8.30 14.47
CA MET A 245 2.21 -9.75 14.72
C MET A 245 2.81 -10.10 16.08
N LEU A 246 3.85 -9.38 16.50
CA LEU A 246 4.54 -9.60 17.78
C LEU A 246 3.77 -9.01 18.98
N LEU A 247 3.23 -7.81 18.84
CA LEU A 247 2.63 -7.05 19.96
C LEU A 247 1.12 -7.14 20.05
N ALA A 248 0.43 -7.27 18.91
CA ALA A 248 -1.00 -7.07 18.81
C ALA A 248 -1.64 -7.80 17.60
N PRO A 249 -1.46 -9.13 17.48
CA PRO A 249 -2.01 -9.91 16.37
C PRO A 249 -3.54 -9.78 16.28
N GLU A 250 -4.21 -9.57 17.40
CA GLU A 250 -5.66 -9.42 17.54
C GLU A 250 -6.22 -8.07 17.07
N LEU A 251 -5.40 -7.03 17.01
CA LEU A 251 -5.89 -5.71 16.61
C LEU A 251 -6.20 -5.67 15.11
N PRO A 252 -7.21 -4.93 14.67
CA PRO A 252 -7.42 -4.69 13.24
C PRO A 252 -6.24 -3.92 12.66
N TYR A 253 -5.88 -4.18 11.40
CA TYR A 253 -4.91 -3.35 10.70
C TYR A 253 -5.57 -2.10 10.15
N ASN A 254 -5.21 -0.94 10.69
CA ASN A 254 -5.64 0.37 10.23
C ASN A 254 -4.55 1.40 10.50
N GLU A 255 -4.73 2.64 10.06
CA GLU A 255 -3.69 3.68 10.21
C GLU A 255 -3.28 3.92 11.68
N GLY A 256 -4.15 3.60 12.64
CA GLY A 256 -3.84 3.70 14.08
C GLY A 256 -2.67 2.83 14.54
N THR A 257 -2.40 1.68 13.91
CA THR A 257 -1.23 0.84 14.25
C THR A 257 0.09 1.50 13.83
N GLN A 258 0.05 2.40 12.85
CA GLN A 258 1.23 3.03 12.26
C GLN A 258 1.63 4.32 12.99
N ILE A 259 0.68 5.00 13.65
CA ILE A 259 0.92 6.32 14.28
C ILE A 259 2.11 6.34 15.27
N PRO A 260 2.30 5.36 16.18
CA PRO A 260 3.45 5.38 17.10
C PRO A 260 4.75 4.85 16.48
N VAL A 261 4.74 4.47 15.20
CA VAL A 261 5.87 3.82 14.52
C VAL A 261 6.44 4.75 13.47
N THR A 262 7.73 5.03 13.58
CA THR A 262 8.50 5.75 12.55
C THR A 262 9.43 4.77 11.87
N VAL A 263 9.46 4.77 10.54
CA VAL A 263 10.39 3.95 9.74
C VAL A 263 11.19 4.88 8.84
N ILE A 264 12.51 4.82 8.94
CA ILE A 264 13.43 5.61 8.13
C ILE A 264 14.48 4.71 7.49
N ALA A 265 14.94 5.11 6.31
CA ALA A 265 16.00 4.46 5.57
C ALA A 265 16.83 5.53 4.83
N PRO A 266 18.12 5.29 4.58
CA PRO A 266 18.93 6.16 3.73
C PRO A 266 18.38 6.18 2.29
N ALA A 267 18.65 7.26 1.56
CA ALA A 267 18.30 7.32 0.15
C ALA A 267 19.36 6.60 -0.71
N GLY A 268 18.90 5.87 -1.73
CA GLY A 268 19.74 5.04 -2.60
C GLY A 268 20.08 3.71 -1.95
#